data_AF-A0A3N0FFS9-F1
#
_entry.id   AF-A0A3N0FFS9-F1
#
_cell.length_a   1.000
_cell.length_b   1.000
_cell.length_c   1.000
_cell.angle_alpha   90.00
_cell.angle_beta   90.00
_cell.angle_gamma   90.00
#
_symmetry.space_group_name_H-M   'P 1'
#
loop_
_entity.id
_entity.type
_entity.pdbx_description
1 polymer ?
#
loop_
_entity_poly.entity_id
_entity_poly.type
_entity_poly.pdbx_seq_one_letter_code
_entity_poly.pdbx_strand_id
1 'polypeptide(L)'
;MLLMLLLMLLPLRPAQALTVFDPANYAQNTLSAARALDQINNQVIQLQNEAQMLIYQARNLTRLPFTVTDQLRSMLAGTDRLIAQARGLAYEVQR
;
A
#
# COMPACT_ATOMS: atom_id res chain seq x y z
N MET A 1 15.39 -56.48 -19.25
CA MET A 1 14.15 -55.69 -19.22
C MET A 1 13.51 -55.62 -17.83
N LEU A 2 13.53 -56.68 -17.00
CA LEU A 2 12.95 -56.67 -15.65
C LEU A 2 13.63 -55.69 -14.65
N LEU A 3 14.96 -55.53 -14.74
CA LEU A 3 15.74 -54.64 -13.85
C LEU A 3 15.42 -53.15 -14.03
N MET A 4 15.02 -52.76 -15.25
CA MET A 4 14.71 -51.37 -15.60
C MET A 4 13.33 -50.95 -15.07
N LEU A 5 12.40 -51.91 -14.95
CA LEU A 5 11.07 -51.69 -14.37
C LEU A 5 11.13 -51.46 -12.85
N LEU A 6 12.09 -52.10 -12.16
CA LEU A 6 12.26 -51.98 -10.70
C LEU A 6 12.79 -50.60 -10.29
N LEU A 7 13.61 -49.96 -11.14
CA LEU A 7 14.13 -48.61 -10.89
C LEU A 7 13.05 -47.52 -11.02
N MET A 8 11.98 -47.77 -11.78
CA MET A 8 10.85 -46.84 -11.96
C MET A 8 9.86 -46.84 -10.78
N LEU A 9 9.92 -47.82 -9.87
CA LEU A 9 9.03 -47.91 -8.70
C LEU A 9 9.58 -47.21 -7.44
N LEU A 10 10.72 -46.50 -7.54
CA LEU A 10 11.20 -45.67 -6.43
C LEU A 10 10.23 -44.49 -6.23
N PRO A 11 9.62 -44.34 -5.03
CA PRO A 11 8.76 -43.20 -4.76
C PRO A 11 9.59 -41.91 -4.88
N LEU A 12 9.22 -41.04 -5.81
CA LEU A 12 9.74 -39.68 -5.89
C LEU A 12 9.33 -38.97 -4.60
N ARG A 13 10.30 -38.79 -3.69
CA ARG A 13 10.08 -37.98 -2.49
C ARG A 13 9.70 -36.57 -2.94
N PRO A 14 8.64 -35.95 -2.38
CA PRO A 14 8.32 -34.57 -2.71
C PRO A 14 9.54 -33.70 -2.41
N ALA A 15 9.97 -32.91 -3.39
CA ALA A 15 11.01 -31.91 -3.17
C ALA A 15 10.50 -30.94 -2.10
N GLN A 16 11.17 -30.90 -0.95
CA GLN A 16 10.83 -29.95 0.10
C GLN A 16 11.31 -28.56 -0.34
N ALA A 17 10.36 -27.67 -0.63
CA ALA A 17 10.66 -26.27 -0.87
C ALA A 17 10.97 -25.59 0.46
N LEU A 18 12.26 -25.28 0.69
CA LEU A 18 12.67 -24.42 1.80
C LEU A 18 12.37 -22.97 1.41
N THR A 19 11.64 -22.26 2.27
CA THR A 19 11.43 -20.81 2.11
C THR A 19 12.76 -20.10 2.32
N VAL A 20 13.25 -19.41 1.29
CA VAL A 20 14.48 -18.62 1.36
C VAL A 20 14.12 -17.17 1.68
N PHE A 21 14.62 -16.67 2.80
CA PHE A 21 14.54 -15.25 3.15
C PHE A 21 15.77 -14.51 2.61
N ASP A 22 15.54 -13.46 1.83
CA ASP A 22 16.60 -12.57 1.34
C ASP A 22 16.58 -11.23 2.11
N PRO A 23 17.48 -11.05 3.10
CA PRO A 23 17.50 -9.84 3.92
C PRO A 23 17.84 -8.57 3.11
N ALA A 24 18.55 -8.67 1.99
CA ALA A 24 18.90 -7.50 1.18
C ALA A 24 17.66 -6.95 0.46
N ASN A 25 16.84 -7.83 -0.11
CA ASN A 25 15.57 -7.45 -0.74
C ASN A 25 14.60 -6.86 0.30
N TYR A 26 14.46 -7.50 1.47
CA TYR A 26 13.60 -7.00 2.54
C TYR A 26 14.02 -5.59 3.01
N ALA A 27 15.32 -5.37 3.24
CA ALA A 27 15.83 -4.06 3.63
C ALA A 27 15.60 -2.99 2.55
N GLN A 28 15.75 -3.35 1.28
CA GLN A 28 15.50 -2.44 0.15
C GLN A 28 14.02 -2.09 0.00
N ASN A 29 13.12 -3.06 0.15
CA ASN A 29 11.67 -2.85 0.16
C ASN A 29 11.26 -1.96 1.33
N THR A 30 11.81 -2.22 2.52
CA THR A 30 11.55 -1.42 3.73
C THR A 30 11.98 0.05 3.56
N LEU A 31 13.18 0.30 3.04
CA LEU A 31 13.66 1.66 2.79
C LEU A 31 12.81 2.38 1.72
N SER A 32 12.41 1.67 0.67
CA SER A 32 11.55 2.20 -0.38
C SER A 32 10.16 2.56 0.18
N ALA A 33 9.58 1.69 0.99
CA ALA A 33 8.31 1.93 1.68
C ALA A 33 8.40 3.11 2.64
N ALA A 34 9.50 3.27 3.38
CA ALA A 34 9.70 4.41 4.27
C ALA A 34 9.69 5.75 3.51
N ARG A 35 10.38 5.84 2.37
CA ARG A 35 10.35 7.05 1.51
C ARG A 35 8.97 7.32 0.93
N ALA A 36 8.24 6.28 0.55
CA ALA A 36 6.87 6.42 0.08
C ALA A 36 5.93 6.88 1.21
N LEU A 37 6.14 6.42 2.45
CA LEU A 37 5.42 6.92 3.63
C LEU A 37 5.70 8.41 3.89
N ASP A 38 6.93 8.88 3.69
CA ASP A 38 7.24 10.31 3.78
C ASP A 38 6.46 11.13 2.74
N GLN A 39 6.33 10.62 1.51
CA GLN A 39 5.52 11.27 0.47
C GLN A 39 4.03 11.29 0.82
N ILE A 40 3.49 10.15 1.29
CA ILE A 40 2.10 10.06 1.77
C ILE A 40 1.87 11.06 2.91
N ASN A 41 2.80 11.17 3.87
CA ASN A 41 2.69 12.10 4.99
C ASN A 41 2.59 13.55 4.50
N ASN A 42 3.40 13.94 3.52
CA ASN A 42 3.31 15.28 2.91
C ASN A 42 1.95 15.52 2.24
N GLN A 43 1.41 14.51 1.55
CA GLN A 43 0.07 14.59 0.93
C GLN A 43 -1.04 14.70 1.99
N VAL A 44 -0.92 13.99 3.12
CA VAL A 44 -1.84 14.11 4.26
C VAL A 44 -1.80 15.52 4.85
N ILE A 45 -0.63 16.13 4.98
CA ILE A 45 -0.49 17.52 5.46
C ILE A 45 -1.18 18.50 4.49
N GLN A 46 -1.01 18.33 3.19
CA GLN A 46 -1.68 19.16 2.17
C GLN A 46 -3.20 19.07 2.28
N LEU A 47 -3.74 17.84 2.38
CA LEU A 47 -5.18 17.64 2.60
C LEU A 47 -5.64 18.29 3.91
N GLN A 48 -4.91 18.16 5.02
CA GLN A 48 -5.29 18.83 6.27
C GLN A 48 -5.36 20.37 6.12
N ASN A 49 -4.44 20.98 5.38
CA ASN A 49 -4.45 22.42 5.11
C ASN A 49 -5.67 22.83 4.27
N GLU A 50 -6.01 22.06 3.24
CA GLU A 50 -7.22 22.27 2.42
C GLU A 50 -8.49 22.16 3.28
N ALA A 51 -8.55 21.20 4.20
CA ALA A 51 -9.69 20.99 5.08
C ALA A 51 -9.86 22.17 6.04
N GLN A 52 -8.74 22.69 6.55
CA GLN A 52 -8.76 23.86 7.42
C GLN A 52 -9.25 25.11 6.67
N MET A 53 -8.82 25.30 5.42
CA MET A 53 -9.33 26.36 4.54
C MET A 53 -10.84 26.23 4.30
N LEU A 54 -11.34 25.01 4.11
CA LEU A 54 -12.77 24.73 3.97
C LEU A 54 -13.56 25.07 5.23
N ILE A 55 -13.04 24.75 6.42
CA ILE A 55 -13.67 25.10 7.70
C ILE A 55 -13.76 26.62 7.86
N TYR A 56 -12.69 27.35 7.53
CA TYR A 56 -12.69 28.81 7.58
C TYR A 56 -13.72 29.41 6.61
N GLN A 57 -13.78 28.89 5.39
CA GLN A 57 -14.81 29.32 4.43
C GLN A 57 -16.20 29.05 5.01
N ALA A 58 -16.49 27.82 5.46
CA ALA A 58 -17.80 27.44 6.00
C ALA A 58 -18.25 28.30 7.19
N ARG A 59 -17.33 28.71 8.07
CA ARG A 59 -17.62 29.60 9.21
C ARG A 59 -18.01 31.02 8.79
N ASN A 60 -17.50 31.49 7.65
CA ASN A 60 -17.77 32.84 7.15
C ASN A 60 -18.99 32.90 6.20
N LEU A 61 -19.75 31.82 6.05
CA LEU A 61 -20.80 31.69 5.03
C LEU A 61 -22.21 31.70 5.63
N THR A 62 -23.08 32.56 5.08
CA THR A 62 -24.52 32.64 5.44
C THR A 62 -25.34 31.46 4.87
N ARG A 63 -24.78 30.73 3.88
CA ARG A 63 -25.27 29.44 3.32
C ARG A 63 -24.07 28.65 2.80
N LEU A 64 -24.09 27.32 2.92
CA LEU A 64 -23.04 26.43 2.39
C LEU A 64 -23.07 26.43 0.84
N PRO A 65 -22.07 27.00 0.14
CA PRO A 65 -22.05 27.02 -1.31
C PRO A 65 -21.69 25.64 -1.84
N PHE A 66 -22.23 25.32 -3.02
CA PHE A 66 -21.98 24.07 -3.75
C PHE A 66 -20.48 23.72 -3.85
N THR A 67 -19.63 24.74 -4.01
CA THR A 67 -18.17 24.62 -4.10
C THR A 67 -17.51 23.92 -2.90
N VAL A 68 -18.03 24.10 -1.67
CA VAL A 68 -17.49 23.44 -0.47
C VAL A 68 -17.76 21.93 -0.53
N THR A 69 -18.91 21.53 -1.07
CA THR A 69 -19.30 20.12 -1.16
C THR A 69 -18.44 19.35 -2.16
N ASP A 70 -18.16 19.95 -3.32
CA ASP A 70 -17.30 19.34 -4.34
C ASP A 70 -15.84 19.23 -3.86
N GLN A 71 -15.35 20.24 -3.15
CA GLN A 71 -14.00 20.20 -2.55
C GLN A 71 -13.89 19.07 -1.51
N LEU A 72 -14.86 18.92 -0.61
CA LEU A 72 -14.89 17.80 0.33
C LEU A 72 -14.88 16.43 -0.36
N ARG A 73 -15.63 16.26 -1.46
CA ARG A 73 -15.63 15.02 -2.25
C ARG A 73 -14.25 14.74 -2.85
N SER A 74 -13.58 15.76 -3.38
CA SER A 74 -12.22 15.64 -3.90
C SER A 74 -11.23 15.19 -2.82
N MET A 75 -11.33 15.78 -1.62
CA MET A 75 -10.46 15.45 -0.49
C MET A 75 -10.67 14.03 0.01
N LEU A 76 -11.92 13.57 0.08
CA LEU A 76 -12.23 12.18 0.44
C LEU A 76 -11.62 11.21 -0.56
N ALA A 77 -11.78 11.46 -1.87
CA ALA A 77 -11.15 10.66 -2.91
C ALA A 77 -9.61 10.70 -2.84
N GLY A 78 -9.02 11.83 -2.44
CA GLY A 78 -7.60 11.93 -2.15
C GLY A 78 -7.19 11.01 -1.01
N THR A 79 -7.92 11.06 0.09
CA THR A 79 -7.69 10.26 1.30
C THR A 79 -7.77 8.75 1.00
N ASP A 80 -8.80 8.32 0.25
CA ASP A 80 -8.97 6.92 -0.16
C ASP A 80 -7.76 6.40 -0.96
N ARG A 81 -7.21 7.24 -1.85
CA ARG A 81 -6.00 6.90 -2.61
C ARG A 81 -4.77 6.75 -1.71
N LEU A 82 -4.61 7.62 -0.70
CA LEU A 82 -3.49 7.51 0.26
C LEU A 82 -3.59 6.24 1.09
N ILE A 83 -4.79 5.88 1.53
CA ILE A 83 -5.03 4.63 2.27
C ILE A 83 -4.68 3.42 1.39
N ALA A 84 -5.10 3.42 0.12
CA ALA A 84 -4.76 2.34 -0.81
C ALA A 84 -3.24 2.22 -1.03
N GLN A 85 -2.54 3.34 -1.22
CA GLN A 85 -1.08 3.37 -1.37
C GLN A 85 -0.38 2.83 -0.12
N ALA A 86 -0.75 3.31 1.08
CA ALA A 86 -0.17 2.85 2.34
C ALA A 86 -0.36 1.33 2.55
N ARG A 87 -1.53 0.79 2.16
CA ARG A 87 -1.78 -0.66 2.19
C ARG A 87 -0.87 -1.42 1.22
N GLY A 88 -0.66 -0.88 0.01
CA GLY A 88 0.27 -1.45 -0.96
C GLY A 88 1.69 -1.55 -0.42
N LEU A 89 2.19 -0.49 0.21
CA LEU A 89 3.53 -0.46 0.83
C LEU A 89 3.67 -1.52 1.93
N ALA A 90 2.63 -1.73 2.75
CA ALA A 90 2.64 -2.77 3.78
C ALA A 90 2.81 -4.18 3.20
N TYR A 91 2.24 -4.46 2.02
CA TYR A 91 2.44 -5.72 1.32
C TYR A 91 3.83 -5.84 0.68
N GLU A 92 4.39 -4.75 0.17
CA GLU A 92 5.74 -4.74 -0.42
C GLU A 92 6.82 -5.05 0.61
N VAL A 93 6.67 -4.59 1.85
CA VAL A 93 7.61 -4.87 2.95
C VAL A 93 7.52 -6.32 3.42
N GLN A 94 6.33 -6.93 3.40
CA GLN A 94 6.14 -8.32 3.87
C GLN A 94 6.66 -9.39 2.90
N ARG A 95 7.17 -8.97 1.73
CA ARG A 95 7.60 -9.84 0.64
C ARG A 95 9.11 -10.04 0.64
#